data_AF-A0A7C1A7D2-F1
#
_entry.id   AF-A0A7C1A7D2-F1
#
_cell.length_a   1.000
_cell.length_b   1.000
_cell.length_c   1.000
_cell.angle_alpha   90.00
_cell.angle_beta   90.00
_cell.angle_gamma   90.00
#
_symmetry.space_group_name_H-M   'P 1'
#
loop_
_entity.id
_entity.type
_entity.pdbx_description
1 polymer ?
#
loop_
_entity_poly.entity_id
_entity_poly.type
_entity_poly.pdbx_seq_one_letter_code
_entity_poly.pdbx_strand_id
1 'polypeptide(L)'
;MKHFDVVIIGGGPGGTPAAIYLAQAGKEVLLVDGRGKPGGECLFEGCIPSKILEQSADCYYLLKNIHKLGIKLNGDPSINWGKVIEKKNSILKLRSEAALNRLKNMPGLTFADAKACFASNNVLDKIRLQDRCKGADK
;
A
#
# COMPACT_ATOMS: atom_id res chain seq x y z
N MET A 1 19.64 -16.28 -15.96
CA MET A 1 18.67 -16.47 -14.84
C MET A 1 19.25 -15.81 -13.62
N LYS A 2 18.45 -15.05 -12.86
CA LYS A 2 18.90 -14.45 -11.59
C LYS A 2 18.34 -15.31 -10.45
N HIS A 3 19.20 -15.66 -9.50
CA HIS A 3 18.83 -16.44 -8.33
C HIS A 3 18.64 -15.52 -7.12
N PHE A 4 17.68 -15.86 -6.28
CA PHE A 4 17.37 -15.20 -5.02
C PHE A 4 17.18 -16.27 -3.96
N ASP A 5 17.50 -15.98 -2.71
CA ASP A 5 17.24 -16.88 -1.58
C ASP A 5 15.74 -16.96 -1.30
N VAL A 6 15.03 -15.84 -1.44
CA VAL A 6 13.59 -15.75 -1.18
C VAL A 6 12.90 -14.89 -2.22
N VAL A 7 11.75 -15.36 -2.70
CA VAL A 7 10.83 -14.60 -3.55
C VAL A 7 9.54 -14.35 -2.78
N ILE A 8 9.12 -13.09 -2.71
CA ILE A 8 7.87 -12.67 -2.08
C ILE A 8 6.98 -12.07 -3.16
N ILE A 9 5.78 -12.63 -3.30
CA ILE A 9 4.76 -12.15 -4.25
C ILE A 9 3.71 -11.36 -3.45
N GLY A 10 3.63 -10.06 -3.71
CA GLY A 10 2.76 -9.09 -3.04
C GLY A 10 3.53 -8.17 -2.10
N GLY A 11 3.61 -6.89 -2.44
CA GLY A 11 4.20 -5.80 -1.67
C GLY A 11 3.23 -5.17 -0.67
N GLY A 12 2.36 -5.98 -0.08
CA GLY A 12 1.38 -5.54 0.91
C GLY A 12 1.90 -5.55 2.35
N PRO A 13 1.00 -5.39 3.34
CA PRO A 13 1.37 -5.32 4.77
C PRO A 13 2.07 -6.58 5.30
N GLY A 14 1.91 -7.73 4.65
CA GLY A 14 2.67 -8.94 4.98
C GLY A 14 4.02 -9.02 4.24
N GLY A 15 4.02 -8.78 2.93
CA GLY A 15 5.20 -9.02 2.09
C GLY A 15 6.30 -7.97 2.25
N THR A 16 5.97 -6.69 2.36
CA THR A 16 6.96 -5.62 2.56
C THR A 16 7.80 -5.80 3.84
N PRO A 17 7.21 -5.96 5.04
CA PRO A 17 8.03 -6.17 6.24
C PRO A 17 8.78 -7.50 6.23
N ALA A 18 8.20 -8.58 5.67
CA ALA A 18 8.90 -9.85 5.53
C ALA A 18 10.15 -9.72 4.65
N ALA A 19 10.03 -9.01 3.52
CA ALA A 19 11.16 -8.76 2.61
C ALA A 19 12.27 -7.97 3.30
N ILE A 20 11.90 -6.90 4.01
CA ILE A 20 12.83 -6.06 4.77
C ILE A 20 13.56 -6.90 5.83
N TYR A 21 12.82 -7.70 6.60
CA TYR A 21 13.38 -8.54 7.65
C TYR A 21 14.40 -9.56 7.08
N LEU A 22 14.05 -10.23 5.99
CA LEU A 22 14.92 -11.23 5.35
C LEU A 22 16.18 -10.59 4.74
N ALA A 23 16.05 -9.42 4.12
CA ALA A 23 17.21 -8.67 3.62
C ALA A 23 18.14 -8.23 4.77
N GLN A 24 17.58 -7.77 5.89
CA GLN A 24 18.36 -7.47 7.10
C GLN A 24 19.04 -8.70 7.70
N ALA A 25 18.48 -9.89 7.51
CA ALA A 25 19.09 -11.17 7.87
C ALA A 25 20.12 -11.67 6.85
N GLY A 26 20.48 -10.86 5.84
CA GLY A 26 21.51 -11.17 4.85
C GLY A 26 21.06 -12.07 3.70
N LYS A 27 19.75 -12.19 3.46
CA LYS A 27 19.21 -12.94 2.31
C LYS A 27 19.08 -12.04 1.09
N GLU A 28 19.32 -12.61 -0.09
CA GLU A 28 18.97 -11.97 -1.36
C GLU A 28 17.48 -12.18 -1.65
N VAL A 29 16.69 -11.11 -1.55
CA VAL A 29 15.23 -11.14 -1.63
C VAL A 29 14.72 -10.45 -2.89
N LEU A 30 13.82 -11.11 -3.61
CA LEU A 30 13.00 -10.49 -4.65
C LEU A 30 11.59 -10.27 -4.12
N LEU A 31 11.16 -9.01 -4.01
CA LEU A 31 9.79 -8.62 -3.72
C LEU A 31 9.10 -8.15 -5.01
N VAL A 32 7.97 -8.77 -5.34
CA VAL A 32 7.23 -8.48 -6.59
C VAL A 32 5.84 -7.96 -6.26
N ASP A 33 5.43 -6.86 -6.88
CA ASP A 33 4.05 -6.35 -6.79
C ASP A 33 3.66 -5.67 -8.12
N GLY A 34 2.41 -5.85 -8.58
CA GLY A 34 1.95 -5.31 -9.86
C GLY A 34 1.23 -3.96 -9.79
N ARG A 35 1.23 -3.29 -8.63
CA ARG A 35 0.52 -2.02 -8.39
C ARG A 35 1.41 -0.78 -8.59
N GLY A 36 2.66 -0.92 -9.05
CA GLY A 36 3.59 0.21 -9.20
C GLY A 36 4.35 0.61 -7.94
N LYS A 37 3.70 0.54 -6.77
CA LYS A 37 4.28 0.93 -5.47
C LYS A 37 3.88 -0.04 -4.36
N PRO A 38 4.77 -0.30 -3.38
CA PRO A 38 4.45 -1.10 -2.21
C PRO A 38 3.41 -0.40 -1.31
N GLY A 39 2.72 -1.20 -0.50
CA GLY A 39 1.72 -0.77 0.48
C GLY A 39 0.46 -1.65 0.48
N GLY A 40 0.20 -2.32 -0.63
CA GLY A 40 -0.96 -3.21 -0.82
C GLY A 40 -2.29 -2.53 -0.51
N GLU A 41 -3.30 -3.36 -0.26
CA GLU A 41 -4.67 -2.90 -0.06
C GLU A 41 -4.80 -1.88 1.07
N CYS A 42 -4.20 -2.18 2.23
CA CYS A 42 -4.25 -1.33 3.41
C CYS A 42 -3.85 0.13 3.12
N LEU A 43 -2.81 0.33 2.32
CA LEU A 43 -2.36 1.68 1.96
C LEU A 43 -3.30 2.33 0.94
N PHE A 44 -3.66 1.65 -0.15
CA PHE A 44 -4.28 2.33 -1.29
C PHE A 44 -5.81 2.42 -1.21
N GLU A 45 -6.46 1.39 -0.67
CA GLU A 45 -7.92 1.20 -0.75
C GLU A 45 -8.55 0.77 0.58
N GLY A 46 -7.75 0.40 1.59
CA GLY A 46 -8.22 -0.09 2.88
C GLY A 46 -8.10 0.92 4.02
N CYS A 47 -7.39 0.52 5.08
CA CYS A 47 -7.40 1.19 6.38
C CYS A 47 -6.91 2.65 6.34
N ILE A 48 -5.91 2.97 5.52
CA ILE A 48 -5.36 4.33 5.47
C ILE A 48 -6.37 5.32 4.86
N PRO A 49 -6.90 5.12 3.65
CA PRO A 49 -7.90 6.03 3.11
C PRO A 49 -9.17 6.06 3.94
N SER A 50 -9.62 4.92 4.51
CA SER A 50 -10.82 4.89 5.35
C SER A 50 -10.68 5.80 6.57
N LYS A 51 -9.55 5.72 7.29
CA LYS A 51 -9.30 6.56 8.48
C LYS A 51 -9.14 8.04 8.17
N ILE A 52 -8.66 8.39 6.97
CA ILE A 52 -8.58 9.80 6.54
C ILE A 52 -10.00 10.36 6.32
N LEU A 53 -10.88 9.58 5.70
CA LEU A 53 -12.27 9.98 5.44
C LEU A 53 -13.09 10.04 6.73
N GLU A 54 -12.93 9.03 7.60
CA GLU A 54 -13.57 8.97 8.93
C GLU A 54 -13.22 10.19 9.77
N GLN A 55 -11.95 10.61 9.80
CA GLN A 55 -11.55 11.82 10.51
C GLN A 55 -12.30 13.08 10.04
N SER A 56 -12.52 13.23 8.72
CA SER A 56 -13.29 14.35 8.18
C SER A 56 -14.77 14.26 8.54
N ALA A 57 -15.33 13.05 8.55
CA ALA A 57 -16.71 12.81 8.96
C ALA A 57 -16.92 13.10 10.45
N ASP A 58 -16.01 12.66 11.31
CA ASP A 58 -16.06 12.89 12.76
C ASP A 58 -16.00 14.38 13.09
N CYS A 59 -15.10 15.13 12.44
CA CYS A 59 -15.03 16.57 12.61
C CYS A 59 -16.33 17.27 12.18
N TYR A 60 -16.92 16.85 11.05
CA TYR A 60 -18.19 17.41 10.60
C TYR A 60 -19.33 17.10 11.57
N TYR A 61 -19.41 15.86 12.04
CA TYR A 61 -20.40 15.43 13.03
C TYR A 61 -20.26 16.22 14.33
N LEU A 62 -19.04 16.41 14.83
CA LEU A 62 -18.77 17.23 16.01
C LEU A 62 -19.24 18.67 15.80
N LEU A 63 -18.88 19.31 14.68
CA LEU A 63 -19.28 20.69 14.38
C LEU A 63 -20.80 20.83 14.32
N LYS A 64 -21.52 19.88 13.72
CA LYS A 64 -22.99 19.86 13.72
C LYS A 64 -23.60 19.78 15.12
N ASN A 65 -22.91 19.11 16.05
CA ASN A 65 -23.38 18.88 17.41
C ASN A 65 -22.74 19.82 18.45
N ILE A 66 -21.93 20.79 18.03
CA ILE A 66 -21.06 21.54 18.94
C ILE A 66 -21.83 22.42 19.95
N HIS A 67 -23.08 22.77 19.63
CA HIS A 67 -24.00 23.46 20.53
C HIS A 67 -24.27 22.70 21.83
N LYS A 68 -24.19 21.36 21.80
CA LYS A 68 -24.30 20.50 23.00
C LYS A 68 -23.17 20.74 24.00
N LEU A 69 -22.07 21.33 23.54
CA LEU A 69 -20.93 21.71 24.37
C LEU A 69 -21.00 23.18 24.82
N GLY A 70 -22.13 23.86 24.61
CA GLY A 70 -22.30 25.28 24.95
C GLY A 70 -21.64 26.26 23.97
N ILE A 71 -21.10 25.77 22.85
CA ILE A 71 -20.43 26.59 21.83
C ILE A 71 -21.40 26.95 20.71
N LYS A 72 -21.47 28.22 20.34
CA LYS A 72 -22.28 28.70 19.21
C LYS A 72 -21.42 28.85 17.95
N LEU A 73 -21.92 28.35 16.82
CA LEU A 73 -21.37 28.60 15.50
C LEU A 73 -22.23 29.63 14.75
N ASN A 74 -21.59 30.52 14.01
CA ASN A 74 -22.28 31.41 13.08
C ASN A 74 -22.47 30.67 11.75
N GLY A 75 -23.58 29.94 11.64
CA GLY A 75 -23.96 29.19 10.44
C GLY A 75 -23.70 27.68 10.53
N ASP A 76 -24.09 26.97 9.47
CA ASP A 76 -23.94 25.53 9.36
C ASP A 76 -22.56 25.13 8.82
N PRO A 77 -21.91 24.10 9.40
CA PRO A 77 -20.68 23.57 8.83
C PRO A 77 -20.95 22.95 7.46
N SER A 78 -19.98 23.08 6.54
CA SER A 78 -20.01 22.47 5.21
C SER A 78 -18.71 21.69 4.94
N ILE A 79 -18.79 20.68 4.07
CA ILE A 79 -17.65 19.85 3.68
C ILE A 79 -17.16 20.30 2.30
N ASN A 80 -15.86 20.60 2.19
CA ASN A 80 -15.18 20.69 0.90
C ASN A 80 -14.63 19.31 0.51
N TRP A 81 -15.40 18.56 -0.28
CA TRP A 81 -15.02 17.20 -0.68
C TRP A 81 -13.72 17.16 -1.49
N GLY A 82 -13.49 18.17 -2.34
CA GLY A 82 -12.24 18.28 -3.11
C GLY A 82 -11.02 18.32 -2.21
N LYS A 83 -11.05 19.10 -1.12
CA LYS A 83 -9.97 19.16 -0.12
C LYS A 83 -9.80 17.87 0.66
N VAL A 84 -10.89 17.15 0.96
CA VAL A 84 -10.83 15.84 1.63
C VAL A 84 -10.10 14.82 0.74
N ILE A 85 -10.47 14.75 -0.54
CA ILE A 85 -9.83 13.83 -1.50
C ILE A 85 -8.38 14.24 -1.79
N GLU A 86 -8.08 15.54 -1.88
CA GLU A 86 -6.71 16.05 -2.02
C GLU A 86 -5.84 15.60 -0.84
N LYS A 87 -6.33 15.75 0.40
CA LYS A 87 -5.64 15.27 1.61
C LYS A 87 -5.43 13.76 1.59
N LYS A 88 -6.45 12.98 1.20
CA LYS A 88 -6.32 11.53 1.06
C LYS A 88 -5.18 11.19 0.11
N ASN A 89 -5.24 11.73 -1.11
CA ASN A 89 -4.28 11.41 -2.17
C ASN A 89 -2.85 11.86 -1.83
N SER A 90 -2.67 13.00 -1.16
CA SER A 90 -1.34 13.45 -0.73
C SER A 90 -0.71 12.51 0.28
N ILE A 91 -1.48 12.01 1.25
CA ILE A 91 -1.00 11.04 2.25
C ILE A 91 -0.65 9.70 1.60
N LEU A 92 -1.48 9.21 0.67
CA LEU A 92 -1.22 7.97 -0.07
C LEU A 92 0.07 8.08 -0.91
N LYS A 93 0.25 9.21 -1.59
CA LYS A 93 1.44 9.50 -2.39
C LYS A 93 2.68 9.51 -1.50
N LEU A 94 2.67 10.29 -0.42
CA LEU A 94 3.79 10.41 0.51
C LEU A 94 4.22 9.04 1.07
N ARG A 95 3.27 8.26 1.56
CA ARG A 95 3.55 6.94 2.16
C ARG A 95 4.07 5.93 1.16
N SER A 96 3.46 5.86 -0.04
CA SER A 96 3.87 4.92 -1.08
C SER A 96 5.26 5.26 -1.65
N GLU A 97 5.59 6.55 -1.78
CA GLU A 97 6.92 7.00 -2.21
C GLU A 97 7.99 6.71 -1.16
N ALA A 98 7.70 6.98 0.12
CA ALA A 98 8.62 6.65 1.21
C ALA A 98 8.88 5.13 1.28
N ALA A 99 7.84 4.31 1.14
CA ALA A 99 7.97 2.85 1.13
C ALA A 99 8.80 2.37 -0.08
N LEU A 100 8.54 2.89 -1.29
CA LEU A 100 9.32 2.54 -2.48
C LEU A 100 10.78 2.94 -2.33
N ASN A 101 11.05 4.15 -1.84
CA ASN A 101 12.41 4.65 -1.62
C ASN A 101 13.15 3.80 -0.59
N ARG A 102 12.48 3.36 0.49
CA ARG A 102 13.07 2.45 1.46
C ARG A 102 13.46 1.12 0.83
N LEU A 103 12.58 0.53 0.02
CA LEU A 103 12.87 -0.74 -0.66
C LEU A 103 14.02 -0.63 -1.65
N LYS A 104 14.05 0.43 -2.47
CA LYS A 104 15.11 0.65 -3.47
C LYS A 104 16.49 0.85 -2.87
N ASN A 105 16.56 1.42 -1.65
CA ASN A 105 17.82 1.71 -0.97
C ASN A 105 18.22 0.63 0.05
N MET A 106 17.52 -0.51 0.10
CA MET A 106 17.83 -1.60 1.02
C MET A 106 18.75 -2.63 0.35
N PRO A 107 19.99 -2.80 0.83
CA PRO A 107 20.89 -3.84 0.33
C PRO A 107 20.26 -5.23 0.47
N GLY A 108 20.50 -6.12 -0.49
CA GLY A 108 19.94 -7.47 -0.52
C GLY A 108 18.45 -7.55 -0.88
N LEU A 109 17.78 -6.42 -1.17
CA LEU A 109 16.38 -6.39 -1.56
C LEU A 109 16.21 -5.82 -2.96
N THR A 110 15.58 -6.58 -3.85
CA THR A 110 15.14 -6.13 -5.17
C THR A 110 13.62 -6.01 -5.17
N PHE A 111 13.09 -4.81 -5.47
CA PHE A 111 11.67 -4.62 -5.76
C PHE A 111 11.42 -4.64 -7.27
N ALA A 112 10.48 -5.48 -7.72
CA ALA A 112 10.05 -5.55 -9.11
C ALA A 112 8.57 -5.16 -9.23
N ASP A 113 8.31 -4.13 -10.03
CA ASP A 113 6.96 -3.74 -10.43
C ASP A 113 6.50 -4.65 -11.58
N ALA A 114 5.87 -5.76 -11.24
CA ALA A 114 5.42 -6.78 -12.19
C ALA A 114 4.38 -7.70 -11.55
N LYS A 115 3.68 -8.49 -12.35
CA LYS A 115 2.93 -9.65 -11.83
C LYS A 115 3.82 -10.89 -11.88
N ALA A 116 3.82 -11.65 -10.80
CA ALA A 116 4.50 -12.95 -10.74
C ALA A 116 3.51 -14.09 -11.00
N CYS A 117 3.94 -15.07 -11.78
CA CYS A 117 3.23 -16.32 -12.01
C CYS A 117 4.18 -17.48 -11.77
N PHE A 118 3.69 -18.59 -11.22
CA PHE A 118 4.46 -19.83 -11.18
C PHE A 118 4.74 -20.32 -12.61
N ALA A 119 5.94 -20.82 -12.86
CA ALA A 119 6.33 -21.29 -14.20
C ALA A 119 5.52 -22.51 -14.66
N SER A 120 5.04 -23.33 -13.72
CA SER A 120 4.10 -24.44 -13.94
C SER A 120 3.51 -24.91 -12.60
N ASN A 121 2.49 -25.77 -12.64
CA ASN A 121 1.82 -26.29 -11.43
C ASN A 121 2.72 -27.18 -10.54
N ASN A 122 3.85 -27.67 -11.06
CA ASN A 122 4.71 -28.64 -10.38
C ASN A 122 6.12 -28.09 -10.08
N VAL A 123 6.35 -26.79 -10.27
CA VAL A 123 7.67 -26.16 -10.13
C VAL A 123 7.54 -24.97 -9.18
N LEU A 124 8.03 -25.15 -7.95
CA LEU A 124 7.94 -24.15 -6.87
C LEU A 124 9.14 -23.18 -6.82
N ASP A 125 10.23 -23.51 -7.52
CA ASP A 125 11.50 -22.76 -7.50
C ASP A 125 11.65 -21.76 -8.67
N LYS A 126 10.63 -21.67 -9.56
CA LYS A 126 10.67 -20.78 -10.74
C LYS A 126 9.41 -19.93 -10.85
N ILE A 127 9.61 -18.62 -10.80
CA ILE A 127 8.59 -17.62 -11.12
C ILE A 127 8.90 -16.90 -12.44
N ARG A 128 7.85 -16.48 -13.14
CA ARG A 128 7.93 -15.61 -14.33
C ARG A 128 7.30 -14.27 -13.99
N LEU A 129 7.97 -13.19 -14.38
CA LEU A 129 7.47 -11.83 -14.30
C LEU A 129 6.87 -11.45 -15.66
N GLN A 130 5.60 -11.02 -15.67
CA GLN A 130 4.85 -10.71 -16.89
C GLN A 130 3.66 -9.79 -16.60
N ASP A 131 3.07 -9.19 -17.64
CA ASP A 131 1.94 -8.25 -17.47
C ASP A 131 0.62 -8.95 -17.13
N ARG A 132 0.46 -10.22 -17.54
CA ARG A 132 -0.72 -11.06 -17.24
C ARG A 132 -0.33 -12.52 -17.04
N CYS A 133 -0.81 -13.15 -15.98
CA CYS A 133 -0.71 -14.61 -15.80
C CYS A 133 -1.77 -15.33 -16.63
N LYS A 134 -1.37 -16.29 -17.47
CA LYS A 134 -2.33 -17.17 -18.16
C LYS A 134 -2.99 -18.09 -17.13
N GLY A 135 -4.32 -18.12 -17.09
CA GLY A 135 -5.10 -19.01 -16.20
C GLY A 135 -5.53 -18.42 -14.85
N ALA A 136 -5.30 -17.13 -14.60
CA ALA A 136 -5.82 -16.43 -13.42
C ALA A 136 -7.28 -15.97 -13.58
N ASP A 137 -7.85 -16.14 -14.78
CA ASP A 137 -9.27 -15.89 -15.08
C ASP A 137 -10.06 -17.19 -14.82
N LYS A 138 -10.34 -17.49 -13.56
CA LYS A 138 -11.41 -18.40 -13.14
C LYS A 138 -12.14 -17.82 -11.94
#